data_AF-A0A420DNN0-F1
#
_entry.id   AF-A0A420DNN0-F1
#
_cell.length_a   1.000
_cell.length_b   1.000
_cell.length_c   1.000
_cell.angle_alpha   90.00
_cell.angle_beta   90.00
_cell.angle_gamma   90.00
#
_symmetry.space_group_name_H-M   'P 1'
#
loop_
_entity.id
_entity.type
_entity.pdbx_description
1 polymer ?
#
loop_
_entity_poly.entity_id
_entity_poly.type
_entity_poly.pdbx_seq_one_letter_code
_entity_poly.pdbx_strand_id
1 'polypeptide(L)'
;MAIFQSKLIKTVGLLGMLLAVAGCARAPDTAAVSTLPKGEQLDIRNILAAHPNKTACVEYQAASNTCASIISTSIDGTIMTTKEITALSIPGTTSVQNVEIVSRNLLQGEKACFRAPDLSTTGRDSMSTALLAVTGDQINEMGGMVCSTYHRSGDGYVISPIAANGAPFPPGDKRVQFILGDLKLRAQ
;
A
#
# COMPACT_ATOMS: atom_id res chain seq x y z
N MET A 1 -6.34 -46.74 -14.05
CA MET A 1 -6.73 -45.76 -15.10
C MET A 1 -8.13 -45.28 -14.77
N ALA A 2 -8.25 -44.11 -14.13
CA ALA A 2 -9.48 -43.33 -14.03
C ALA A 2 -9.07 -41.89 -13.71
N ILE A 3 -9.50 -40.99 -14.57
CA ILE A 3 -9.11 -39.58 -14.68
C ILE A 3 -9.99 -38.79 -13.71
N PHE A 4 -9.39 -38.09 -12.73
CA PHE A 4 -10.09 -37.06 -11.96
C PHE A 4 -9.62 -35.68 -12.43
N GLN A 5 -10.34 -35.17 -13.41
CA GLN A 5 -10.43 -33.75 -13.75
C GLN A 5 -11.36 -33.10 -12.72
N SER A 6 -10.86 -32.25 -11.83
CA SER A 6 -11.72 -31.27 -11.15
C SER A 6 -10.97 -29.97 -10.87
N LYS A 7 -11.17 -29.04 -11.82
CA LYS A 7 -11.41 -27.60 -11.58
C LYS A 7 -10.45 -26.86 -10.64
N LEU A 8 -9.41 -26.30 -11.25
CA LEU A 8 -9.08 -24.87 -11.22
C LEU A 8 -9.76 -24.06 -10.10
N ILE A 9 -9.22 -24.11 -8.88
CA ILE A 9 -9.48 -23.09 -7.86
C ILE A 9 -8.61 -21.89 -8.24
N LYS A 10 -9.22 -20.92 -8.92
CA LYS A 10 -8.64 -19.57 -9.05
C LYS A 10 -8.61 -18.98 -7.65
N THR A 11 -7.47 -19.05 -6.97
CA THR A 11 -7.19 -18.28 -5.76
C THR A 11 -7.25 -16.81 -6.16
N VAL A 12 -8.37 -16.18 -5.80
CA VAL A 12 -8.57 -14.74 -5.84
C VAL A 12 -7.51 -14.16 -4.89
N GLY A 13 -6.52 -13.46 -5.45
CA GLY A 13 -5.50 -12.75 -4.69
C GLY A 13 -6.17 -11.80 -3.70
N LEU A 14 -5.99 -12.11 -2.42
CA LEU A 14 -6.75 -11.53 -1.31
C LEU A 14 -6.18 -10.17 -0.87
N LEU A 15 -5.91 -9.29 -1.84
CA LEU A 15 -5.57 -7.87 -1.60
C LEU A 15 -6.40 -6.91 -2.48
N GLY A 16 -7.58 -7.34 -2.91
CA GLY A 16 -8.46 -6.58 -3.80
C GLY A 16 -9.95 -6.79 -3.56
N MET A 17 -10.39 -7.05 -2.32
CA MET A 17 -11.81 -7.16 -1.99
C MET A 17 -12.23 -6.09 -1.00
N LEU A 18 -12.36 -4.86 -1.48
CA LEU A 18 -13.15 -3.80 -0.89
C LEU A 18 -13.48 -2.77 -1.97
N LEU A 19 -14.42 -3.12 -2.86
CA LEU A 19 -15.20 -2.17 -3.66
C LEU A 19 -16.23 -2.97 -4.48
N ALA A 20 -17.35 -3.31 -3.84
CA ALA A 20 -18.66 -3.43 -4.47
C ALA A 20 -19.67 -3.97 -3.45
N VAL A 21 -20.40 -3.10 -2.75
CA VAL A 21 -21.89 -3.11 -2.67
C VAL A 21 -22.33 -1.77 -2.04
N ALA A 22 -22.97 -0.90 -2.84
CA ALA A 22 -24.22 -0.16 -2.53
C ALA A 22 -24.37 1.02 -3.49
N GLY A 23 -25.49 1.02 -4.23
CA GLY A 23 -25.80 2.01 -5.26
C GLY A 23 -26.27 3.37 -4.73
N CYS A 24 -26.31 4.30 -5.68
CA CYS A 24 -27.03 5.58 -5.66
C CYS A 24 -26.55 6.64 -4.66
N ALA A 25 -25.41 7.25 -4.97
CA ALA A 25 -25.19 8.67 -4.70
C ALA A 25 -24.53 9.29 -5.94
N ARG A 26 -25.12 10.39 -6.45
CA ARG A 26 -24.58 11.19 -7.56
C ARG A 26 -23.10 11.45 -7.33
N ALA A 27 -22.29 11.19 -8.35
CA ALA A 27 -20.87 11.51 -8.38
C ALA A 27 -20.66 13.00 -8.01
N PRO A 28 -20.01 13.31 -6.89
CA PRO A 28 -19.37 14.60 -6.72
C PRO A 28 -18.04 14.54 -7.49
N ASP A 29 -17.74 15.60 -8.23
CA ASP A 29 -16.59 15.74 -9.13
C ASP A 29 -15.34 14.99 -8.64
N THR A 30 -15.01 13.92 -9.36
CA THR A 30 -13.72 13.26 -9.28
C THR A 30 -12.64 14.26 -9.70
N ALA A 31 -11.98 14.90 -8.73
CA ALA A 31 -10.62 15.35 -8.96
C ALA A 31 -9.81 14.08 -9.29
N ALA A 32 -9.52 13.92 -10.58
CA ALA A 32 -8.87 12.75 -11.13
C ALA A 32 -7.43 12.60 -10.58
N VAL A 33 -7.27 11.90 -9.46
CA VAL A 33 -5.96 11.37 -9.03
C VAL A 33 -5.55 10.16 -9.89
N SER A 34 -6.46 9.67 -10.74
CA SER A 34 -6.24 8.59 -11.72
C SER A 34 -5.23 8.94 -12.83
N THR A 35 -4.74 10.17 -12.96
CA THR A 35 -3.98 10.62 -14.15
C THR A 35 -2.62 11.27 -13.85
N LEU A 36 -2.05 11.16 -12.65
CA LEU A 36 -0.70 11.67 -12.45
C LEU A 36 0.31 10.75 -13.17
N PRO A 37 1.06 11.26 -14.17
CA PRO A 37 2.05 10.46 -14.88
C PRO A 37 3.22 10.13 -13.94
N LYS A 38 3.87 8.99 -14.20
CA LYS A 38 5.17 8.68 -13.60
C LYS A 38 6.21 9.61 -14.24
N GLY A 39 6.87 10.41 -13.41
CA GLY A 39 8.02 11.21 -13.82
C GLY A 39 9.32 10.43 -13.74
N GLU A 40 10.41 11.16 -13.47
CA GLU A 40 11.74 10.60 -13.26
C GLU A 40 11.76 9.63 -12.07
N GLN A 41 12.47 8.50 -12.23
CA GLN A 41 12.82 7.62 -11.14
C GLN A 41 13.84 8.32 -10.24
N LEU A 42 13.57 8.40 -8.94
CA LEU A 42 14.43 9.06 -7.97
C LEU A 42 14.70 8.14 -6.79
N ASP A 43 15.85 8.35 -6.15
CA ASP A 43 16.07 7.87 -4.80
C ASP A 43 14.99 8.45 -3.87
N ILE A 44 14.31 7.58 -3.12
CA ILE A 44 13.29 7.94 -2.14
C ILE A 44 13.81 8.95 -1.10
N ARG A 45 15.10 8.93 -0.79
CA ARG A 45 15.74 9.93 0.07
C ARG A 45 15.54 11.34 -0.45
N ASN A 46 15.68 11.55 -1.77
CA ASN A 46 15.53 12.86 -2.38
C ASN A 46 14.08 13.34 -2.33
N ILE A 47 13.14 12.42 -2.53
CA ILE A 47 11.70 12.71 -2.47
C ILE A 47 11.30 13.12 -1.04
N LEU A 48 11.72 12.35 -0.04
CA LEU A 48 11.37 12.60 1.37
C LEU A 48 12.10 13.82 1.96
N ALA A 49 13.36 14.07 1.58
CA ALA A 49 14.11 15.24 2.02
C ALA A 49 13.47 16.56 1.58
N ALA A 50 12.79 16.57 0.42
CA ALA A 50 12.01 17.72 -0.04
C ALA A 50 10.68 17.91 0.74
N HIS A 51 10.29 16.91 1.54
CA HIS A 51 9.01 16.84 2.25
C HIS A 51 9.19 16.43 3.72
N PRO A 52 10.05 17.13 4.49
CA PRO A 52 10.36 16.72 5.86
C PRO A 52 9.10 16.72 6.73
N ASN A 53 8.93 15.65 7.52
CA ASN A 53 7.83 15.46 8.46
C ASN A 53 6.41 15.42 7.86
N LYS A 54 6.28 15.30 6.54
CA LYS A 54 4.97 15.19 5.88
C LYS A 54 4.48 13.76 5.88
N THR A 55 3.20 13.57 6.23
CA THR A 55 2.49 12.32 5.96
C THR A 55 2.05 12.29 4.50
N ALA A 56 1.93 11.07 3.99
CA ALA A 56 1.56 10.80 2.62
C ALA A 56 0.23 10.04 2.60
N CYS A 57 -0.62 10.32 1.63
CA CYS A 57 -1.95 9.76 1.50
C CYS A 57 -2.01 8.93 0.21
N VAL A 58 -2.48 7.69 0.34
CA VAL A 58 -2.80 6.84 -0.80
C VAL A 58 -4.24 7.11 -1.21
N GLU A 59 -4.45 7.38 -2.50
CA GLU A 59 -5.78 7.65 -3.09
C GLU A 59 -6.57 8.74 -2.34
N TYR A 60 -5.97 9.92 -2.19
CA TYR A 60 -6.60 11.05 -1.50
C TYR A 60 -7.92 11.48 -2.14
N GLN A 61 -8.97 11.55 -1.32
CA GLN A 61 -10.29 12.05 -1.70
C GLN A 61 -10.52 13.42 -1.08
N ALA A 62 -10.34 14.48 -1.88
CA ALA A 62 -10.44 15.86 -1.41
C ALA A 62 -11.83 16.24 -0.86
N ALA A 63 -12.90 15.69 -1.44
CA ALA A 63 -14.28 15.99 -1.03
C ALA A 63 -14.60 15.56 0.40
N SER A 64 -13.98 14.48 0.88
CA SER A 64 -14.20 13.87 2.19
C SER A 64 -12.99 14.01 3.14
N ASN A 65 -11.87 14.53 2.63
CA ASN A 65 -10.58 14.63 3.31
C ASN A 65 -10.11 13.27 3.87
N THR A 66 -10.17 12.24 3.03
CA THR A 66 -9.90 10.84 3.41
C THR A 66 -8.91 10.15 2.47
N CYS A 67 -8.29 9.09 2.98
CA CYS A 67 -7.27 8.31 2.29
C CYS A 67 -7.66 6.83 2.32
N ALA A 68 -7.28 6.07 1.29
CA ALA A 68 -7.30 4.60 1.39
C ALA A 68 -6.29 4.12 2.45
N SER A 69 -5.13 4.77 2.51
CA SER A 69 -4.17 4.58 3.61
C SER A 69 -3.32 5.82 3.86
N ILE A 70 -2.83 5.95 5.08
CA ILE A 70 -1.93 7.04 5.51
C ILE A 70 -0.53 6.46 5.72
N ILE A 71 0.45 7.02 5.03
CA ILE A 71 1.84 6.59 5.05
C ILE A 71 2.68 7.61 5.81
N SER A 72 3.51 7.12 6.72
CA SER A 72 4.63 7.88 7.29
C SER A 72 5.93 7.09 7.08
N THR A 73 7.00 7.80 6.75
CA THR A 73 8.28 7.17 6.44
C THR A 73 9.40 7.88 7.18
N SER A 74 10.29 7.10 7.78
CA SER A 74 11.55 7.57 8.35
C SER A 74 12.72 6.79 7.75
N ILE A 75 13.87 7.43 7.67
CA ILE A 75 15.10 6.83 7.15
C ILE A 75 16.20 7.00 8.20
N ASP A 76 16.85 5.89 8.53
CA ASP A 76 18.04 5.82 9.39
C ASP A 76 19.12 5.00 8.67
N GLY A 77 20.21 5.67 8.28
CA GLY A 77 21.26 5.06 7.47
C GLY A 77 20.70 4.43 6.19
N THR A 78 20.87 3.11 6.04
CA THR A 78 20.36 2.32 4.90
C THR A 78 18.98 1.70 5.14
N ILE A 79 18.34 1.96 6.28
CA ILE A 79 17.04 1.40 6.62
C ILE A 79 15.96 2.46 6.50
N MET A 80 14.91 2.15 5.74
CA MET A 80 13.69 2.94 5.64
C MET A 80 12.56 2.23 6.37
N THR A 81 12.04 2.86 7.42
CA THR A 81 10.84 2.37 8.11
C THR A 81 9.62 3.08 7.57
N THR A 82 8.66 2.32 7.05
CA THR A 82 7.37 2.86 6.59
C THR A 82 6.26 2.32 7.48
N LYS A 83 5.39 3.21 7.95
CA LYS A 83 4.14 2.86 8.62
C LYS A 83 2.98 3.22 7.71
N GLU A 84 2.15 2.24 7.37
CA GLU A 84 0.94 2.40 6.56
C GLU A 84 -0.27 2.09 7.44
N ILE A 85 -1.11 3.09 7.70
CA ILE A 85 -2.37 2.94 8.45
C ILE A 85 -3.50 2.80 7.44
N THR A 86 -4.19 1.67 7.48
CA THR A 86 -5.34 1.34 6.64
C THR A 86 -6.55 1.06 7.50
N ALA A 87 -7.72 1.51 7.07
CA ALA A 87 -8.98 1.16 7.69
C ALA A 87 -9.55 -0.09 7.01
N LEU A 88 -9.87 -1.12 7.79
CA LEU A 88 -10.43 -2.39 7.32
C LEU A 88 -11.85 -2.55 7.87
N SER A 89 -12.78 -2.85 6.97
CA SER A 89 -14.15 -3.19 7.38
C SER A 89 -14.17 -4.53 8.11
N ILE A 90 -14.84 -4.59 9.27
CA ILE A 90 -15.00 -5.84 10.02
C ILE A 90 -16.17 -6.63 9.41
N PRO A 91 -15.95 -7.86 8.90
CA PRO A 91 -17.00 -8.65 8.24
C PRO A 91 -18.24 -8.82 9.13
N GLY A 92 -19.42 -8.59 8.54
CA GLY A 92 -20.70 -8.71 9.24
C GLY A 92 -21.06 -7.52 10.15
N THR A 93 -20.31 -6.42 10.11
CA THR A 93 -20.59 -5.20 10.89
C THR A 93 -20.47 -3.94 10.03
N THR A 94 -20.90 -2.80 10.55
CA THR A 94 -20.62 -1.46 10.00
C THR A 94 -19.36 -0.82 10.59
N SER A 95 -18.62 -1.56 11.41
CA SER A 95 -17.45 -1.06 12.11
C SER A 95 -16.20 -1.18 11.24
N VAL A 96 -15.30 -0.20 11.40
CA VAL A 96 -14.01 -0.15 10.72
C VAL A 96 -12.91 -0.22 11.76
N GLN A 97 -11.87 -0.98 11.47
CA GLN A 97 -10.69 -1.12 12.30
C GLN A 97 -9.47 -0.52 11.60
N ASN A 98 -8.71 0.32 12.29
CA ASN A 98 -7.41 0.75 11.78
C ASN A 98 -6.35 -0.31 12.08
N VAL A 99 -5.67 -0.77 11.03
CA VAL A 99 -4.49 -1.61 11.12
C VAL A 99 -3.30 -0.81 10.63
N GLU A 100 -2.25 -0.74 11.44
CA GLU A 100 -0.97 -0.17 11.01
C GLU A 100 -0.03 -1.31 10.61
N ILE A 101 0.48 -1.24 9.39
CA ILE A 101 1.53 -2.13 8.88
C ILE A 101 2.84 -1.36 8.96
N VAL A 102 3.84 -1.95 9.61
CA VAL A 102 5.20 -1.43 9.67
C VAL A 102 6.09 -2.28 8.80
N SER A 103 6.77 -1.66 7.83
CA SER A 103 7.77 -2.32 6.99
C SER A 103 9.15 -1.71 7.24
N ARG A 104 10.17 -2.57 7.38
CA ARG A 104 11.58 -2.17 7.43
C ARG A 104 12.23 -2.54 6.10
N ASN A 105 12.57 -1.53 5.33
CA ASN A 105 13.07 -1.70 3.97
C ASN A 105 14.57 -1.39 3.95
N LEU A 106 15.36 -2.26 3.34
CA LEU A 106 16.75 -1.98 3.03
C LEU A 106 16.82 -1.13 1.76
N LEU A 107 17.45 0.03 1.87
CA LEU A 107 17.72 0.91 0.74
C LEU A 107 18.98 0.44 0.00
N GLN A 108 18.82 0.10 -1.28
CA GLN A 108 19.89 -0.36 -2.16
C GLN A 108 19.84 0.42 -3.47
N GLY A 109 20.73 1.41 -3.60
CA GLY A 109 20.63 2.40 -4.68
C GLY A 109 19.28 3.11 -4.62
N GLU A 110 18.58 3.16 -5.75
CA GLU A 110 17.26 3.83 -5.89
C GLU A 110 16.07 2.94 -5.49
N LYS A 111 16.33 1.78 -4.88
CA LYS A 111 15.30 0.80 -4.50
C LYS A 111 15.19 0.67 -3.00
N ALA A 112 13.97 0.41 -2.53
CA ALA A 112 13.71 -0.05 -1.18
C ALA A 112 13.18 -1.48 -1.21
N CYS A 113 13.89 -2.40 -0.57
CA CYS A 113 13.57 -3.83 -0.61
C CYS A 113 13.21 -4.36 0.79
N PHE A 114 12.23 -5.25 0.85
CA PHE A 114 11.83 -5.93 2.09
C PHE A 114 11.40 -7.36 1.82
N ARG A 115 11.37 -8.16 2.89
CA ARG A 115 10.90 -9.56 2.90
C ARG A 115 9.79 -9.71 3.93
N ALA A 116 9.14 -10.88 3.96
CA ALA A 116 8.07 -11.14 4.92
C ALA A 116 8.48 -10.89 6.40
N PRO A 117 9.67 -11.31 6.89
CA PRO A 117 10.09 -11.03 8.27
C PRO A 117 10.38 -9.55 8.58
N ASP A 118 10.47 -8.73 7.55
CA ASP A 118 10.71 -7.30 7.69
C ASP A 118 9.39 -6.50 7.88
N LEU A 119 8.25 -7.20 7.84
CA LEU A 119 6.93 -6.67 8.13
C LEU A 119 6.50 -6.97 9.56
N SER A 120 5.78 -6.04 10.16
CA SER A 120 5.00 -6.25 11.37
C SER A 120 3.70 -5.44 11.30
N THR A 121 2.76 -5.74 12.19
CA THR A 121 1.51 -4.99 12.30
C THR A 121 1.32 -4.51 13.73
N THR A 122 0.81 -3.30 13.92
CA THR A 122 0.32 -2.82 15.20
C THR A 122 -1.22 -2.78 15.14
N GLY A 123 -1.81 -3.77 15.82
CA GLY A 123 -3.24 -4.05 15.90
C GLY A 123 -3.40 -5.38 16.66
N ARG A 124 -4.26 -5.43 17.69
CA ARG A 124 -4.24 -6.51 18.70
C ARG A 124 -5.23 -7.65 18.44
N ASP A 125 -5.69 -7.82 17.21
CA ASP A 125 -6.72 -8.81 16.86
C ASP A 125 -6.29 -9.72 15.70
N SER A 126 -7.14 -10.72 15.49
CA SER A 126 -6.99 -11.75 14.47
C SER A 126 -6.86 -11.18 13.05
N MET A 127 -7.45 -10.02 12.75
CA MET A 127 -7.34 -9.39 11.42
C MET A 127 -5.93 -8.91 11.13
N SER A 128 -5.27 -8.29 12.11
CA SER A 128 -3.88 -7.84 11.95
C SER A 128 -2.92 -9.02 11.73
N THR A 129 -3.15 -10.12 12.47
CA THR A 129 -2.37 -11.36 12.31
C THR A 129 -2.61 -12.03 10.96
N ALA A 130 -3.87 -12.12 10.53
CA ALA A 130 -4.23 -12.69 9.24
C ALA A 130 -3.66 -11.89 8.08
N LEU A 131 -3.70 -10.55 8.15
CA LEU A 131 -3.11 -9.67 7.15
C LEU A 131 -1.61 -9.89 7.01
N LEU A 132 -0.89 -9.97 8.13
CA LEU A 132 0.56 -10.21 8.12
C LEU A 132 0.89 -11.59 7.54
N ALA A 133 0.13 -12.63 7.90
CA ALA A 133 0.32 -13.98 7.39
C ALA A 133 0.09 -14.04 5.87
N VAL A 134 -1.06 -13.55 5.39
CA VAL A 134 -1.39 -13.54 3.95
C VAL A 134 -0.38 -12.73 3.15
N THR A 135 0.03 -11.56 3.65
CA THR A 135 1.06 -10.75 2.98
C THR A 135 2.39 -11.48 2.93
N GLY A 136 2.78 -12.14 4.03
CA GLY A 136 4.00 -12.93 4.09
C GLY A 136 4.01 -14.11 3.12
N ASP A 137 2.91 -14.86 3.04
CA ASP A 137 2.74 -15.97 2.10
C ASP A 137 2.86 -15.49 0.66
N GLN A 138 2.20 -14.37 0.32
CA GLN A 138 2.27 -13.78 -1.01
C GLN A 138 3.71 -13.35 -1.37
N ILE A 139 4.45 -12.73 -0.44
CA ILE A 139 5.86 -12.38 -0.68
C ILE A 139 6.68 -13.64 -0.97
N ASN A 140 6.48 -14.70 -0.20
CA ASN A 140 7.21 -15.95 -0.36
C ASN A 140 6.88 -16.65 -1.69
N GLU A 141 5.60 -16.70 -2.08
CA GLU A 141 5.14 -17.22 -3.36
C GLU A 141 5.74 -16.44 -4.56
N MET A 142 5.97 -15.15 -4.39
CA MET A 142 6.55 -14.28 -5.42
C MET A 142 8.08 -14.19 -5.39
N GLY A 143 8.74 -15.10 -4.67
CA GLY A 143 10.20 -15.23 -4.65
C GLY A 143 10.90 -14.65 -3.41
N GLY A 144 10.14 -14.32 -2.37
CA GLY A 144 10.65 -14.03 -1.02
C GLY A 144 11.12 -12.60 -0.76
N MET A 145 11.11 -11.73 -1.76
CA MET A 145 11.50 -10.32 -1.63
C MET A 145 10.69 -9.43 -2.56
N VAL A 146 10.38 -8.23 -2.10
CA VAL A 146 9.75 -7.16 -2.89
C VAL A 146 10.64 -5.93 -2.86
N CYS A 147 10.93 -5.38 -4.03
CA CYS A 147 11.70 -4.16 -4.19
C CYS A 147 10.86 -3.09 -4.88
N SER A 148 10.77 -1.92 -4.26
CA SER A 148 10.04 -0.77 -4.78
C SER A 148 11.00 0.24 -5.40
N THR A 149 10.62 0.76 -6.57
CA THR A 149 11.19 1.98 -7.16
C THR A 149 10.23 3.14 -6.98
N TYR A 150 10.76 4.35 -6.98
CA TYR A 150 10.00 5.56 -6.69
C TYR A 150 10.12 6.55 -7.83
N HIS A 151 8.98 7.09 -8.26
CA HIS A 151 8.89 8.01 -9.38
C HIS A 151 8.26 9.31 -8.92
N ARG A 152 8.87 10.46 -9.23
CA ARG A 152 8.26 11.77 -8.92
C ARG A 152 6.90 11.90 -9.60
N SER A 153 5.92 12.48 -8.91
CA SER A 153 4.58 12.62 -9.45
C SER A 153 3.82 13.78 -8.80
N GLY A 154 3.82 14.95 -9.43
CA GLY A 154 3.18 16.16 -8.89
C GLY A 154 3.63 16.48 -7.45
N ASP A 155 2.66 16.71 -6.56
CA ASP A 155 2.87 16.93 -5.11
C ASP A 155 3.08 15.62 -4.33
N GLY A 156 3.61 14.59 -4.98
CA GLY A 156 3.68 13.24 -4.48
C GLY A 156 4.65 12.37 -5.26
N TYR A 157 4.40 11.05 -5.22
CA TYR A 157 5.22 10.07 -5.90
C TYR A 157 4.43 8.79 -6.20
N VAL A 158 4.94 8.00 -7.14
CA VAL A 158 4.43 6.66 -7.45
C VAL A 158 5.42 5.62 -6.93
N ILE A 159 4.91 4.62 -6.23
CA ILE A 159 5.64 3.45 -5.78
C ILE A 159 5.38 2.33 -6.79
N SER A 160 6.44 1.76 -7.36
CA SER A 160 6.36 0.64 -8.29
C SER A 160 7.04 -0.60 -7.69
N PRO A 161 6.28 -1.50 -7.04
CA PRO A 161 6.82 -2.68 -6.40
C PRO A 161 6.97 -3.85 -7.39
N ILE A 162 8.16 -4.44 -7.42
CA ILE A 162 8.49 -5.63 -8.22
C ILE A 162 8.93 -6.74 -7.27
N ALA A 163 8.36 -7.93 -7.43
CA ALA A 163 8.77 -9.09 -6.66
C ALA A 163 10.05 -9.71 -7.22
N ALA A 164 10.72 -10.56 -6.44
CA ALA A 164 11.97 -11.20 -6.82
C ALA A 164 11.86 -12.06 -8.11
N ASN A 165 10.67 -12.60 -8.40
CA ASN A 165 10.40 -13.31 -9.66
C ASN A 165 10.26 -12.39 -10.89
N GLY A 166 10.43 -11.07 -10.73
CA GLY A 166 10.35 -10.06 -11.79
C GLY A 166 8.94 -9.57 -12.11
N ALA A 167 7.90 -10.14 -11.49
CA ALA A 167 6.52 -9.72 -11.70
C ALA A 167 6.16 -8.48 -10.85
N PRO A 168 5.25 -7.62 -11.32
CA PRO A 168 4.66 -6.59 -10.48
C PRO A 168 4.02 -7.20 -9.23
N PHE A 169 4.38 -6.69 -8.05
CA PHE A 169 3.78 -7.15 -6.81
C PHE A 169 2.38 -6.56 -6.67
N PRO A 170 1.31 -7.36 -6.47
CA PRO A 170 -0.05 -6.85 -6.36
C PRO A 170 -0.21 -5.84 -5.21
N PRO A 171 -1.06 -4.81 -5.36
CA PRO A 171 -1.93 -4.53 -6.50
C PRO A 171 -1.24 -3.85 -7.70
N GLY A 172 0.08 -3.63 -7.63
CA GLY A 172 0.86 -2.89 -8.63
C GLY A 172 1.23 -1.50 -8.12
N ASP A 173 1.22 -0.52 -9.02
CA ASP A 173 1.65 0.84 -8.69
C ASP A 173 0.73 1.50 -7.66
N LYS A 174 1.31 2.05 -6.59
CA LYS A 174 0.60 2.87 -5.62
C LYS A 174 0.92 4.35 -5.85
N ARG A 175 -0.12 5.19 -5.95
CA ARG A 175 0.04 6.66 -6.05
C ARG A 175 -0.10 7.27 -4.67
N VAL A 176 0.86 8.12 -4.32
CA VAL A 176 0.97 8.75 -3.01
C VAL A 176 1.03 10.26 -3.18
N GLN A 177 0.23 10.99 -2.41
CA GLN A 177 0.26 12.45 -2.36
C GLN A 177 0.74 12.93 -0.98
N PHE A 178 1.64 13.91 -0.94
CA PHE A 178 1.99 14.55 0.32
C PHE A 178 0.85 15.47 0.76
N ILE A 179 0.42 15.34 2.01
CA ILE A 179 -0.60 16.22 2.57
C ILE A 179 0.09 17.35 3.34
N LEU A 180 -0.31 18.59 3.05
CA LEU A 180 0.21 19.81 3.66
C LEU A 180 -0.72 20.26 4.80
N GLY A 181 -0.16 20.56 5.97
CA GLY A 181 -0.88 21.15 7.11
C GLY A 181 -1.36 20.16 8.17
N ASP A 182 -1.97 20.68 9.25
CA ASP A 182 -2.48 19.92 10.41
C ASP A 182 -3.87 19.30 10.12
N LEU A 183 -4.02 18.74 8.91
CA LEU A 183 -5.27 18.09 8.50
C LEU A 183 -5.43 16.79 9.29
N LYS A 184 -6.54 16.66 10.02
CA LYS A 184 -6.96 15.40 10.67
C LYS A 184 -7.41 14.40 9.61
N LEU A 185 -6.44 13.79 8.91
CA LEU A 185 -6.68 12.75 7.91
C LEU A 185 -7.33 11.52 8.56
N ARG A 186 -8.19 10.86 7.80
CA ARG A 186 -8.83 9.61 8.18
C ARG A 186 -8.57 8.57 7.09
N ALA A 187 -8.04 7.41 7.48
CA ALA A 187 -8.08 6.23 6.64
C ALA A 187 -9.54 5.74 6.54
N GLN A 188 -9.93 5.22 5.38
CA GLN A 188 -11.29 4.74 5.08
C GLN A 188 -11.30 3.38 4.40
#